data_AF-A0A3D5BAQ0-F1
#
_entry.id   AF-A0A3D5BAQ0-F1
#
_cell.length_a   1.000
_cell.length_b   1.000
_cell.length_c   1.000
_cell.angle_alpha   90.00
_cell.angle_beta   90.00
_cell.angle_gamma   90.00
#
_symmetry.space_group_name_H-M   'P 1'
#
loop_
_entity.id
_entity.type
_entity.pdbx_description
1 polymer ?
#
loop_
_entity_poly.entity_id
_entity_poly.type
_entity_poly.pdbx_seq_one_letter_code
_entity_poly.pdbx_strand_id
1 'polypeptide(L)'
;MKIAFYVFILTLTPTMICAQNTFEKARLTKDCEKLCGEGFFHDRPGAKRGGQEIVCTRYKLSCGYDCTIGWNFEYLVQGTNYTCQDAIQFGEKESFDAEPELIKARSL
;
A
#
# COMPACT_ATOMS: atom_id res chain seq x y z
N MET A 1 57.46 46.95 -9.44
CA MET A 1 57.05 45.55 -9.23
C MET A 1 55.59 45.54 -8.78
N LYS A 2 54.66 45.10 -9.64
CA LYS A 2 53.23 44.95 -9.32
C LYS A 2 52.92 43.46 -9.37
N ILE A 3 52.88 42.80 -8.21
CA ILE A 3 52.51 41.39 -8.08
C ILE A 3 51.00 41.35 -7.94
N ALA A 4 50.37 40.63 -8.86
CA ALA A 4 48.94 40.50 -9.00
C ALA A 4 48.32 39.79 -7.78
N PHE A 5 47.40 40.46 -7.10
CA PHE A 5 46.46 39.83 -6.19
C PHE A 5 45.34 39.20 -7.03
N TYR A 6 45.54 37.95 -7.46
CA TYR A 6 44.43 37.14 -7.99
C TYR A 6 43.74 36.50 -6.80
N VAL A 7 42.76 37.22 -6.25
CA VAL A 7 41.81 36.68 -5.26
C VAL A 7 41.00 35.62 -5.99
N PHE A 8 41.35 34.36 -5.77
CA PHE A 8 40.57 33.21 -6.21
C PHE A 8 39.29 33.19 -5.38
N ILE A 9 38.27 33.89 -5.86
CA ILE A 9 36.95 33.91 -5.24
C ILE A 9 36.37 32.51 -5.37
N LEU A 10 36.46 31.75 -4.28
CA LEU A 10 35.64 30.57 -3.99
C LEU A 10 34.18 31.02 -3.81
N THR A 11 33.50 31.43 -4.89
CA THR A 11 32.03 31.49 -4.89
C THR A 11 31.51 30.10 -5.14
N LEU A 12 31.32 29.39 -4.03
CA LEU A 12 30.27 28.44 -3.76
C LEU A 12 29.22 28.39 -4.88
N THR A 13 29.30 27.38 -5.72
CA THR A 13 28.12 26.96 -6.47
C THR A 13 27.12 26.44 -5.45
N PRO A 14 25.89 26.97 -5.38
CA PRO A 14 24.82 26.24 -4.73
C PRO A 14 24.48 25.08 -5.67
N THR A 15 25.28 24.00 -5.61
CA THR A 15 24.75 22.71 -6.01
C THR A 15 23.63 22.45 -5.03
N MET A 16 22.39 22.75 -5.46
CA MET A 16 21.20 22.19 -4.87
C MET A 16 21.46 20.70 -4.73
N ILE A 17 21.79 20.26 -3.52
CA ILE A 17 21.54 18.91 -3.08
C ILE A 17 20.02 18.88 -2.88
N CYS A 18 19.27 18.89 -3.98
CA CYS A 18 17.91 18.40 -3.97
C CYS A 18 18.08 16.95 -3.55
N ALA A 19 17.81 16.72 -2.27
CA ALA A 19 17.78 15.42 -1.65
C ALA A 19 17.18 14.46 -2.67
N GLN A 20 18.00 13.50 -3.07
CA GLN A 20 17.51 12.25 -3.61
C GLN A 20 16.75 11.58 -2.45
N ASN A 21 15.57 12.11 -2.12
CA ASN A 21 14.52 11.30 -1.56
C ASN A 21 14.19 10.39 -2.73
N THR A 22 14.88 9.26 -2.75
CA THR A 22 14.41 8.07 -3.42
C THR A 22 12.95 7.98 -3.05
N PHE A 23 12.09 8.39 -3.98
CA PHE A 23 10.76 7.86 -4.13
C PHE A 23 11.02 6.37 -4.20
N GLU A 24 11.00 5.75 -3.03
CA GLU A 24 11.35 4.36 -2.81
C GLU A 24 10.24 3.62 -3.52
N LYS A 25 10.53 3.37 -4.80
CA LYS A 25 9.72 2.75 -5.82
C LYS A 25 8.90 1.69 -5.11
N ALA A 26 7.59 1.94 -5.01
CA ALA A 26 6.62 1.05 -4.37
C ALA A 26 7.04 -0.39 -4.65
N ARG A 27 7.60 -1.05 -3.64
CA ARG A 27 8.17 -2.38 -3.77
C ARG A 27 6.98 -3.32 -3.88
N LEU A 28 6.55 -3.46 -5.12
CA LEU A 28 5.25 -3.98 -5.49
C LEU A 28 5.03 -5.41 -4.97
N THR A 29 3.77 -5.60 -4.58
CA THR A 29 3.00 -6.83 -4.41
C THR A 29 3.34 -7.77 -3.25
N LYS A 30 4.61 -8.13 -3.00
CA LYS A 30 4.88 -9.12 -1.93
C LYS A 30 4.68 -8.60 -0.51
N ASP A 31 4.95 -7.32 -0.27
CA ASP A 31 4.80 -6.74 1.06
C ASP A 31 3.31 -6.59 1.44
N CYS A 32 2.47 -6.23 0.46
CA CYS A 32 1.02 -6.23 0.64
C CYS A 32 0.48 -7.62 0.94
N GLU A 33 0.89 -8.65 0.19
CA GLU A 33 0.46 -10.02 0.47
C GLU A 33 0.95 -10.52 1.83
N LYS A 34 2.17 -10.16 2.23
CA LYS A 34 2.74 -10.56 3.53
C LYS A 34 2.05 -9.88 4.72
N LEU A 35 1.66 -8.62 4.57
CA LEU A 35 1.08 -7.82 5.67
C LEU A 35 -0.44 -7.97 5.74
N CYS A 36 -1.11 -7.96 4.59
CA CYS A 36 -2.58 -7.98 4.48
C CYS A 36 -3.16 -9.35 4.12
N GLY A 37 -2.34 -10.26 3.59
CA GLY A 37 -2.76 -11.59 3.14
C GLY A 37 -2.89 -11.70 1.61
N GLU A 38 -3.18 -12.92 1.14
CA GLU A 38 -3.27 -13.22 -0.29
C GLU A 38 -4.34 -12.37 -1.01
N GLY A 39 -4.02 -11.97 -2.24
CA GLY A 39 -4.90 -11.17 -3.09
C GLY A 39 -4.83 -9.66 -2.85
N PHE A 40 -4.04 -9.20 -1.88
CA PHE A 40 -3.79 -7.77 -1.69
C PHE A 40 -2.63 -7.27 -2.56
N PHE A 41 -2.88 -6.21 -3.32
CA PHE A 41 -1.93 -5.58 -4.22
C PHE A 41 -1.89 -4.06 -3.99
N HIS A 42 -0.81 -3.39 -4.39
CA HIS A 42 -0.69 -1.96 -4.19
C HIS A 42 -1.21 -1.18 -5.40
N ASP A 43 -2.27 -0.41 -5.20
CA ASP A 43 -2.86 0.41 -6.26
C ASP A 43 -2.53 1.90 -6.15
N ARG A 44 -2.30 2.42 -4.93
CA ARG A 44 -2.18 3.87 -4.73
C ARG A 44 -1.48 4.29 -3.43
N PRO A 45 -0.77 5.44 -3.45
CA PRO A 45 -0.33 6.10 -2.22
C PRO A 45 -1.53 6.56 -1.40
N GLY A 46 -1.41 6.47 -0.08
CA GLY A 46 -2.43 6.89 0.87
C GLY A 46 -2.20 8.31 1.38
N ALA A 47 -3.14 8.77 2.22
CA ALA A 47 -3.15 10.15 2.74
C ALA A 47 -2.48 10.28 4.12
N LYS A 48 -2.16 9.17 4.80
CA LYS A 48 -1.53 9.18 6.12
C LYS A 48 -0.01 9.41 6.02
N ARG A 49 0.59 9.76 7.16
CA ARG A 49 2.03 10.02 7.33
C ARG A 49 2.60 10.98 6.24
N GLY A 50 1.86 12.04 5.93
CA GLY A 50 2.29 13.05 4.95
C GLY A 50 2.34 12.54 3.50
N GLY A 51 1.56 11.52 3.15
CA GLY A 51 1.51 10.95 1.79
C GLY A 51 2.46 9.77 1.57
N GLN A 52 3.10 9.27 2.62
CA GLN A 52 4.02 8.11 2.57
C GLN A 52 3.31 6.77 2.80
N GLU A 53 2.00 6.79 3.04
CA GLU A 53 1.19 5.59 3.20
C GLU A 53 1.10 4.81 1.89
N ILE A 54 1.12 3.49 1.98
CA ILE A 54 1.01 2.57 0.85
C ILE A 54 -0.29 1.80 1.03
N VAL A 55 -1.28 2.05 0.17
CA VAL A 55 -2.58 1.39 0.28
C VAL A 55 -2.57 0.10 -0.55
N CYS A 56 -2.74 -1.02 0.12
CA CYS A 56 -2.93 -2.33 -0.47
C CYS A 56 -4.43 -2.59 -0.66
N THR A 57 -4.90 -2.70 -1.89
CA THR A 57 -6.29 -3.00 -2.22
C THR A 57 -6.46 -4.47 -2.54
N ARG A 58 -7.61 -5.04 -2.19
CA ARG A 58 -8.08 -6.33 -2.71
C ARG A 58 -9.49 -6.21 -3.26
N TYR A 59 -9.73 -6.79 -4.43
CA TYR A 59 -11.07 -7.05 -4.97
C TYR A 59 -11.27 -8.56 -5.02
N LYS A 60 -12.35 -9.07 -4.41
CA LYS A 60 -12.65 -10.52 -4.40
C LYS A 60 -13.34 -10.98 -5.69
N LEU A 61 -14.09 -10.07 -6.32
CA LEU A 61 -14.76 -10.27 -7.60
C LEU A 61 -14.04 -9.51 -8.70
N SER A 62 -14.02 -10.10 -9.90
CA SER A 62 -13.39 -9.53 -11.10
C SER A 62 -14.04 -8.25 -11.61
N CYS A 63 -15.29 -7.96 -11.21
CA CYS A 63 -15.96 -6.69 -11.49
C CYS A 63 -15.30 -5.50 -10.77
N GLY A 64 -14.38 -5.75 -9.83
CA GLY A 64 -13.53 -4.72 -9.24
C GLY A 64 -14.34 -3.58 -8.62
N TYR A 65 -13.99 -2.35 -8.98
CA TYR A 65 -14.65 -1.16 -8.46
C TYR A 65 -16.15 -1.08 -8.81
N ASP A 66 -16.57 -1.59 -9.98
CA ASP A 66 -17.95 -1.44 -10.47
C ASP A 66 -18.99 -2.17 -9.61
N CYS A 67 -18.56 -3.19 -8.88
CA CYS A 67 -19.41 -3.91 -7.93
C CYS A 67 -19.04 -3.64 -6.47
N THR A 68 -18.12 -2.69 -6.20
CA THR A 68 -17.71 -2.33 -4.85
C THR A 68 -18.74 -1.40 -4.21
N ILE A 69 -19.24 -1.79 -3.04
CA ILE A 69 -20.25 -1.05 -2.27
C ILE A 69 -19.69 -0.33 -1.06
N GLY A 70 -18.50 -0.74 -0.66
CA GLY A 70 -17.85 -0.26 0.54
C GLY A 70 -16.45 -0.83 0.64
N TRP A 71 -15.75 -0.41 1.69
CA TRP A 71 -14.36 -0.73 1.90
C TRP A 71 -14.15 -1.02 3.38
N ASN A 72 -13.49 -2.12 3.67
CA ASN A 72 -12.94 -2.37 4.99
C ASN A 72 -11.48 -1.91 5.02
N PHE A 73 -11.14 -1.03 5.97
CA PHE A 73 -9.80 -0.45 6.07
C PHE A 73 -9.12 -0.86 7.36
N GLU A 74 -7.90 -1.37 7.23
CA GLU A 74 -6.98 -1.54 8.33
C GLU A 74 -5.78 -0.62 8.11
N TYR A 75 -5.73 0.49 8.85
CA TYR A 75 -4.71 1.51 8.68
C TYR A 75 -3.42 1.17 9.41
N LEU A 76 -2.28 1.47 8.78
CA LEU A 76 -0.95 1.39 9.40
C LEU A 76 -0.68 0.03 10.07
N VAL A 77 -1.00 -1.03 9.33
CA VAL A 77 -0.97 -2.41 9.82
C VAL A 77 0.40 -2.74 10.40
N GLN A 78 0.39 -3.29 11.62
CA GLN A 78 1.60 -3.67 12.37
C GLN A 78 2.61 -2.51 12.56
N GLY A 79 2.11 -1.26 12.65
CA GLY A 79 2.95 -0.07 12.84
C GLY A 79 3.70 0.40 11.57
N THR A 80 3.44 -0.23 10.43
CA THR A 80 4.06 0.08 9.14
C THR A 80 3.39 1.28 8.45
N ASN A 81 3.86 1.62 7.25
CA ASN A 81 3.22 2.60 6.37
C ASN A 81 2.10 1.98 5.51
N TYR A 82 1.78 0.69 5.67
CA TYR A 82 0.83 0.00 4.83
C TYR A 82 -0.59 0.07 5.40
N THR A 83 -1.57 0.20 4.50
CA THR A 83 -2.99 0.16 4.83
C THR A 83 -3.67 -0.88 3.97
N CYS A 84 -4.35 -1.83 4.60
CA CYS A 84 -5.10 -2.88 3.90
C CYS A 84 -6.52 -2.37 3.64
N GLN A 85 -6.92 -2.37 2.38
CA GLN A 85 -8.21 -1.89 1.89
C GLN A 85 -8.90 -3.07 1.16
N ASP A 86 -9.84 -3.72 1.83
CA ASP A 86 -10.60 -4.84 1.27
C ASP A 86 -11.92 -4.34 0.69
N ALA A 87 -12.17 -4.60 -0.59
CA ALA A 87 -13.43 -4.24 -1.24
C ALA A 87 -14.56 -5.11 -0.70
N ILE A 88 -15.67 -4.48 -0.33
CA ILE A 88 -16.93 -5.17 -0.08
C ILE A 88 -17.70 -5.12 -1.39
N GLN A 89 -17.97 -6.26 -2.02
CA GLN A 89 -18.59 -6.31 -3.35
C GLN A 89 -19.95 -7.02 -3.36
N PHE A 90 -20.88 -6.54 -4.21
CA PHE A 90 -22.18 -7.19 -4.41
C PHE A 90 -22.00 -8.61 -4.96
N GLY A 91 -22.42 -9.61 -4.20
CA GLY A 91 -22.35 -11.01 -4.63
C GLY A 91 -21.08 -11.75 -4.22
N GLU A 92 -20.29 -11.18 -3.30
CA GLU A 92 -19.49 -12.04 -2.41
C GLU A 92 -20.48 -12.98 -1.71
N LYS A 93 -20.62 -14.20 -2.23
CA LYS A 93 -21.22 -15.27 -1.45
C LYS A 93 -20.37 -15.35 -0.20
N GLU A 94 -20.97 -15.06 0.96
CA GLU A 94 -20.41 -15.42 2.25
C GLU A 94 -19.90 -16.87 2.13
N SER A 95 -18.59 -17.06 2.01
CA SER A 95 -17.96 -18.29 2.44
C SER A 95 -18.01 -18.27 3.97
N PHE A 96 -19.23 -18.33 4.50
CA PHE A 96 -19.47 -18.79 5.84
C PHE A 96 -19.32 -20.29 5.74
N ASP A 97 -18.10 -20.77 5.98
CA ASP A 97 -17.82 -22.17 6.26
C ASP A 97 -18.55 -22.56 7.55
N ALA A 98 -19.88 -22.66 7.50
CA ALA A 98 -20.61 -23.56 8.36
C ALA A 98 -20.57 -24.91 7.64
N GLU A 99 -19.51 -25.66 7.89
CA GLU A 99 -19.54 -27.11 7.82
C GLU A 99 -20.72 -27.59 8.67
N PRO A 100 -21.81 -28.15 8.11
CA PRO A 100 -22.71 -28.96 8.89
C PRO A 100 -22.11 -30.36 8.90
N GLU A 101 -21.08 -30.58 9.72
CA GLU A 101 -20.89 -31.93 10.27
C GLU A 101 -22.23 -32.34 10.90
N LEU A 102 -22.70 -33.54 10.53
CA LEU A 102 -23.75 -34.32 11.19
C LEU A 102 -25.22 -33.93 10.95
N ILE A 103 -25.74 -34.20 9.75
CA ILE A 103 -27.08 -34.83 9.62
C ILE A 103 -26.96 -36.13 8.82
N LYS A 104 -26.33 -37.15 9.41
CA LYS A 104 -26.44 -38.55 8.93
C LYS A 104 -26.78 -39.55 10.04
N ALA A 105 -27.42 -39.10 11.12
CA ALA A 105 -27.81 -39.97 12.23
C ALA A 105 -29.19 -39.61 12.83
N ARG A 106 -30.24 -39.67 12.00
CA ARG A 106 -31.66 -39.83 12.34
C ARG A 106 -32.43 -39.57 11.04
N SER A 107 -32.85 -40.57 10.28
CA SER A 107 -33.83 -41.57 10.70
C SER A 107 -33.77 -42.76 9.72
N LEU A 108 -33.34 -43.92 10.21
CA LEU A 108 -33.80 -45.23 9.74
C LEU A 108 -34.89 -45.68 10.71
#